data_AF-A0AAE0LGQ5-F1
#
_entry.id   AF-A0AAE0LGQ5-F1
#
_cell.length_a   1.000
_cell.length_b   1.000
_cell.length_c   1.000
_cell.angle_alpha   90.00
_cell.angle_beta   90.00
_cell.angle_gamma   90.00
#
_symmetry.space_group_name_H-M   'P 1'
#
loop_
_entity.id
_entity.type
_entity.pdbx_description
1 polymer ?
#
loop_
_entity_poly.entity_id
_entity_poly.type
_entity_poly.pdbx_seq_one_letter_code
_entity_poly.pdbx_strand_id
1 'polypeptide(L)'
;MRGTETAGANQIVALNERLGSGNTVQGTFFSQGAHGGDDSMAMVQCSSQGLTEVTVLDHDESGYCNFETAIHNNDNGGIIQAECVGVHVSNDGFVLYGCHLEAAMQAVADGISLDNLSRVLMDVQNDTSKIMDSVVSSHQKIMLEITYDGDAIQRPKYTLIFAQKVRKSGLTRSVQVADLMDREVSENELKQVLGDTQRGVNLSSSELLVIGKHGMLVAGPNSERHEVFLNAYLGLMARNSFMNHLFQRTFIVVDTLKRIRYLIENYQSDPNSLHNIRTMLSVTSGDIILLTEIQSYLYSQCFNVIVVPPAPPRTDIGATALFEILDMPGTSKRLNRRVHGMRKTINVLKGQLQALEAMADRVSAGMTSRVMEAVEANTKNMDDQYRYNLRASSALDILNVLMAGSLAFSIIDRVHGLYLGVAHEIAWANTFMKPIYNTPFALFALNLGWWGMIGSFIYLLMAHISERASHVLCISFEVNTRLDFKALMVYLETKKVEVEDSQLQSSYQSDSTIESRRNLMYTKKVVWDEVDSIRWRGRPPRIEILVDEEYHHLLSVYIAVNTRQSRITVPEVPHLSAAHSACMLYPLSWTST
;
A
#
# COMPACT_ATOMS: atom_id res chain seq x y z
N MET A 1 -21.04 17.01 23.22
CA MET A 1 -21.69 16.77 21.92
C MET A 1 -21.89 15.26 21.78
N ARG A 2 -23.12 14.79 22.00
CA ARG A 2 -23.51 13.38 21.85
C ARG A 2 -24.11 13.22 20.45
N GLY A 3 -23.26 12.90 19.48
CA GLY A 3 -23.66 12.33 18.20
C GLY A 3 -22.98 10.97 18.14
N THR A 4 -23.65 9.94 18.63
CA THR A 4 -23.26 8.56 18.39
C THR A 4 -24.41 7.97 17.63
N GLU A 5 -24.36 8.19 16.32
CA GLU A 5 -25.01 7.36 15.32
C GLU A 5 -24.69 5.92 15.73
N THR A 6 -25.70 5.08 15.82
CA THR A 6 -25.55 3.63 15.85
C THR A 6 -25.70 3.15 14.41
N ALA A 7 -25.56 1.86 14.11
CA ALA A 7 -26.49 1.30 13.11
C ALA A 7 -27.88 1.69 13.63
N GLY A 8 -28.45 2.73 13.03
CA GLY A 8 -29.34 3.65 13.73
C GLY A 8 -30.66 3.76 13.02
N ALA A 9 -31.65 4.31 13.71
CA ALA A 9 -32.94 4.68 13.14
C ALA A 9 -32.79 5.29 11.73
N ASN A 10 -31.78 6.14 11.51
CA ASN A 10 -31.49 6.77 10.22
C ASN A 10 -31.07 5.78 9.11
N GLN A 11 -30.37 4.68 9.43
CA GLN A 11 -30.04 3.65 8.46
C GLN A 11 -31.28 2.81 8.10
N ILE A 12 -32.20 2.61 9.05
CA ILE A 12 -33.50 1.97 8.77
C ILE A 12 -34.39 2.90 7.93
N VAL A 13 -34.39 4.20 8.21
CA VAL A 13 -35.07 5.20 7.35
C VAL A 13 -34.50 5.17 5.94
N ALA A 14 -33.17 5.21 5.80
CA ALA A 14 -32.52 5.12 4.49
C ALA A 14 -32.81 3.79 3.77
N LEU A 15 -32.90 2.68 4.52
CA LEU A 15 -33.33 1.39 3.99
C LEU A 15 -34.78 1.42 3.50
N ASN A 16 -35.69 1.98 4.29
CA ASN A 16 -37.09 2.15 3.95
C ASN A 16 -37.28 3.02 2.71
N GLU A 17 -36.52 4.12 2.60
CA GLU A 17 -36.48 4.97 1.40
C GLU A 17 -35.97 4.20 0.17
N ARG A 18 -34.91 3.39 0.33
CA ARG A 18 -34.35 2.53 -0.74
C ARG A 18 -35.32 1.44 -1.19
N LEU A 19 -36.06 0.85 -0.26
CA LEU A 19 -37.06 -0.17 -0.54
C LEU A 19 -38.38 0.41 -1.08
N GLY A 20 -38.56 1.73 -1.01
CA GLY A 20 -39.79 2.40 -1.38
C GLY A 20 -40.97 2.03 -0.46
N SER A 21 -40.72 1.66 0.80
CA SER A 21 -41.75 1.16 1.71
C SER A 21 -42.86 2.18 2.01
N GLY A 22 -42.53 3.48 1.96
CA GLY A 22 -43.48 4.59 2.08
C GLY A 22 -44.23 4.98 0.79
N ASN A 23 -43.94 4.35 -0.35
CA ASN A 23 -44.60 4.64 -1.63
C ASN A 23 -45.81 3.73 -1.88
N THR A 24 -46.74 4.18 -2.71
CA THR A 24 -47.98 3.46 -3.05
C THR A 24 -47.76 2.18 -3.88
N VAL A 25 -46.59 2.05 -4.52
CA VAL A 25 -46.13 0.82 -5.16
C VAL A 25 -45.03 0.24 -4.29
N GLN A 26 -45.37 -0.78 -3.52
CA GLN A 26 -44.45 -1.50 -2.65
C GLN A 26 -43.74 -2.59 -3.45
N GLY A 27 -42.42 -2.52 -3.52
CA GLY A 27 -41.57 -3.53 -4.14
C GLY A 27 -40.83 -3.04 -5.38
N THR A 28 -39.58 -3.49 -5.52
CA THR A 28 -38.65 -3.06 -6.58
C THR A 28 -37.77 -4.24 -7.00
N PHE A 29 -37.32 -4.27 -8.26
CA PHE A 29 -36.35 -5.24 -8.74
C PHE A 29 -34.92 -4.72 -8.49
N PHE A 30 -34.07 -5.52 -7.87
CA PHE A 30 -32.66 -5.17 -7.66
C PHE A 30 -31.76 -5.99 -8.60
N SER A 31 -30.89 -5.29 -9.33
CA SER A 31 -29.86 -5.86 -10.22
C SER A 31 -28.49 -5.83 -9.56
N GLN A 32 -27.76 -6.94 -9.65
CA GLN A 32 -26.37 -7.07 -9.20
C GLN A 32 -25.34 -6.48 -10.19
N GLY A 33 -25.77 -5.95 -11.35
CA GLY A 33 -24.87 -5.65 -12.47
C GLY A 33 -24.56 -4.17 -12.77
N ALA A 34 -25.14 -3.20 -12.07
CA ALA A 34 -24.91 -1.78 -12.37
C ALA A 34 -23.65 -1.23 -11.67
N HIS A 35 -22.49 -1.79 -11.97
CA HIS A 35 -21.20 -1.13 -11.68
C HIS A 35 -20.95 -0.06 -12.75
N GLY A 36 -21.53 1.12 -12.56
CA GLY A 36 -21.33 2.24 -13.47
C GLY A 36 -22.14 3.47 -13.11
N GLY A 37 -21.68 4.20 -12.09
CA GLY A 37 -21.89 5.64 -11.94
C GLY A 37 -23.33 6.14 -11.91
N ASP A 38 -23.99 5.99 -10.78
CA ASP A 38 -24.72 7.06 -10.07
C ASP A 38 -25.58 6.42 -8.97
N ASP A 39 -25.48 6.93 -7.75
CA ASP A 39 -26.41 6.68 -6.63
C ASP A 39 -27.80 7.32 -6.90
N SER A 40 -28.21 7.38 -8.17
CA SER A 40 -29.48 7.92 -8.62
C SER A 40 -30.45 6.76 -8.82
N MET A 41 -31.51 6.78 -8.01
CA MET A 41 -32.73 5.97 -8.13
C MET A 41 -33.26 5.93 -9.58
N ALA A 42 -32.75 5.01 -10.39
CA ALA A 42 -33.29 4.72 -11.70
C ALA A 42 -34.09 3.42 -11.61
N MET A 43 -35.42 3.55 -11.68
CA MET A 43 -36.35 2.45 -11.94
C MET A 43 -36.00 1.80 -13.27
N VAL A 44 -35.15 0.78 -13.24
CA VAL A 44 -34.79 0.01 -14.44
C VAL A 44 -35.84 -1.10 -14.61
N GLN A 45 -36.81 -0.85 -15.50
CA GLN A 45 -37.57 -1.93 -16.14
C GLN A 45 -36.60 -2.75 -17.02
N CYS A 46 -35.96 -3.77 -16.43
CA CYS A 46 -35.20 -4.78 -17.17
C CYS A 46 -35.76 -6.17 -16.91
N SER A 47 -35.71 -6.99 -17.96
CA SER A 47 -36.18 -8.37 -18.06
C SER A 47 -35.79 -9.26 -16.86
N SER A 48 -36.77 -10.04 -16.38
CA SER A 48 -36.86 -10.83 -15.14
C SER A 48 -35.89 -12.02 -14.97
N GLN A 49 -34.67 -11.96 -15.50
CA GLN A 49 -33.68 -13.04 -15.35
C GLN A 49 -32.53 -12.58 -14.44
N GLY A 50 -32.37 -13.25 -13.28
CA GLY A 50 -31.30 -12.95 -12.31
C GLY A 50 -31.54 -11.72 -11.42
N LEU A 51 -32.78 -11.22 -11.36
CA LEU A 51 -33.18 -10.10 -10.50
C LEU A 51 -33.79 -10.62 -9.20
N THR A 52 -33.41 -10.02 -8.07
CA THR A 52 -34.08 -10.26 -6.79
C THR A 52 -35.35 -9.42 -6.75
N GLU A 53 -36.51 -10.06 -6.67
CA GLU A 53 -37.78 -9.38 -6.42
C GLU A 53 -37.92 -9.19 -4.92
N VAL A 54 -38.21 -7.96 -4.48
CA VAL A 54 -38.39 -7.62 -3.07
C VAL A 54 -39.79 -7.08 -2.86
N THR A 55 -40.57 -7.72 -1.98
CA THR A 55 -41.92 -7.31 -1.59
C THR A 55 -41.94 -6.93 -0.12
N VAL A 56 -42.19 -5.66 0.19
CA VAL A 56 -42.25 -5.18 1.57
C VAL A 56 -43.56 -5.64 2.21
N LEU A 57 -43.48 -6.31 3.36
CA LEU A 57 -44.64 -6.80 4.10
C LEU A 57 -45.11 -5.78 5.14
N ASP A 58 -44.16 -5.34 5.98
CA ASP A 58 -44.42 -4.48 7.13
C ASP A 58 -43.19 -3.64 7.42
N HIS A 59 -43.39 -2.39 7.81
CA HIS A 59 -42.28 -1.49 8.10
C HIS A 59 -42.66 -0.50 9.19
N ASP A 60 -41.67 -0.20 10.02
CA ASP A 60 -41.66 0.96 10.89
C ASP A 60 -40.57 1.90 10.39
N GLU A 61 -40.84 3.21 10.39
CA GLU A 61 -39.93 4.21 9.81
C GLU A 61 -38.53 4.12 10.42
N SER A 62 -38.46 3.85 11.73
CA SER A 62 -37.22 3.88 12.50
C SER A 62 -36.86 2.56 13.20
N GLY A 63 -37.82 1.66 13.38
CA GLY A 63 -37.66 0.47 14.22
C GLY A 63 -37.26 -0.79 13.45
N TYR A 64 -37.97 -1.15 12.40
CA TYR A 64 -37.74 -2.39 11.67
C TYR A 64 -38.29 -2.35 10.25
N CYS A 65 -37.79 -3.25 9.40
CA CYS A 65 -38.32 -3.49 8.06
C CYS A 65 -38.44 -4.99 7.82
N ASN A 66 -39.64 -5.42 7.41
CA ASN A 66 -39.98 -6.78 7.03
C ASN A 66 -40.27 -6.83 5.54
N PHE A 67 -39.55 -7.67 4.82
CA PHE A 67 -39.76 -7.87 3.40
C PHE A 67 -39.50 -9.31 3.01
N GLU A 68 -40.20 -9.77 1.98
CA GLU A 68 -39.96 -11.05 1.32
C GLU A 68 -39.12 -10.83 0.08
N THR A 69 -38.26 -11.80 -0.19
CA THR A 69 -37.42 -11.80 -1.39
C THR A 69 -37.60 -13.08 -2.15
N ALA A 70 -37.86 -12.96 -3.45
CA ALA A 70 -37.93 -14.10 -4.36
C ALA A 70 -36.73 -14.06 -5.30
N ILE A 71 -35.87 -15.09 -5.20
CA ILE A 71 -34.74 -15.25 -6.12
C ILE A 71 -35.18 -16.14 -7.27
N HIS A 72 -35.22 -15.56 -8.47
CA HIS A 72 -35.52 -16.29 -9.70
C HIS A 72 -34.23 -16.64 -10.44
N ASN A 73 -33.56 -17.69 -10.01
CA ASN A 73 -32.40 -18.24 -10.73
C ASN A 73 -32.87 -19.31 -11.72
N ASN A 74 -33.00 -18.94 -13.00
CA ASN A 74 -33.21 -19.89 -14.10
C ASN A 74 -31.86 -20.33 -14.67
N ASP A 75 -31.08 -21.12 -13.91
CA ASP A 75 -29.90 -21.77 -14.47
C ASP A 75 -30.27 -23.07 -15.20
N ASN A 76 -29.63 -23.27 -16.36
CA ASN A 76 -29.91 -24.32 -17.34
C ASN A 76 -29.94 -25.74 -16.73
N GLY A 77 -31.12 -26.37 -16.69
CA GLY A 77 -31.23 -27.79 -16.33
C GLY A 77 -32.57 -28.32 -15.82
N GLY A 78 -33.66 -27.54 -15.84
CA GLY A 78 -34.98 -28.00 -15.38
C GLY A 78 -35.12 -28.14 -13.86
N ILE A 79 -34.15 -27.64 -13.08
CA ILE A 79 -34.26 -27.51 -11.63
C ILE A 79 -34.88 -26.13 -11.36
N ILE A 80 -36.17 -26.10 -11.03
CA ILE A 80 -36.85 -24.87 -10.60
C ILE A 80 -36.50 -24.67 -9.12
N GLN A 81 -35.54 -23.80 -8.83
CA GLN A 81 -35.22 -23.35 -7.47
C GLN A 81 -36.05 -22.10 -7.18
N ALA A 82 -37.21 -22.30 -6.57
CA ALA A 82 -38.05 -21.20 -6.08
C ALA A 82 -37.70 -20.94 -4.62
N GLU A 83 -36.84 -19.94 -4.38
CA GLU A 83 -36.49 -19.49 -3.03
C GLU A 83 -37.23 -18.21 -2.69
N CYS A 84 -38.26 -18.34 -1.84
CA CYS A 84 -38.86 -17.22 -1.16
C CYS A 84 -38.30 -17.16 0.26
N VAL A 85 -37.59 -16.08 0.59
CA VAL A 85 -37.01 -15.86 1.92
C VAL A 85 -37.62 -14.61 2.53
N GLY A 86 -38.20 -14.76 3.72
CA GLY A 86 -38.63 -13.64 4.56
C GLY A 86 -37.44 -13.05 5.31
N VAL A 87 -37.28 -11.73 5.28
CA VAL A 87 -36.18 -11.01 5.93
C VAL A 87 -36.75 -9.99 6.90
N HIS A 88 -36.32 -10.08 8.15
CA HIS A 88 -36.58 -9.07 9.18
C HIS A 88 -35.27 -8.35 9.50
N VAL A 89 -35.26 -7.03 9.35
CA VAL A 89 -34.14 -6.17 9.72
C VAL A 89 -34.60 -5.27 10.86
N SER A 90 -33.95 -5.40 12.02
CA SER A 90 -34.19 -4.54 13.18
C SER A 90 -33.21 -3.34 13.20
N ASN A 91 -33.61 -2.24 13.82
CA ASN A 91 -32.76 -1.09 14.15
C ASN A 91 -31.49 -1.48 14.93
N ASP A 92 -31.49 -2.65 15.55
CA ASP A 92 -30.35 -3.20 16.26
C ASP A 92 -29.25 -3.76 15.35
N GLY A 93 -29.50 -3.76 14.03
CA GLY A 93 -28.67 -4.46 13.05
C GLY A 93 -28.81 -5.99 13.13
N PHE A 94 -29.79 -6.50 13.89
CA PHE A 94 -30.13 -7.92 13.89
C PHE A 94 -30.95 -8.23 12.64
N VAL A 95 -30.47 -9.17 11.84
CA VAL A 95 -31.14 -9.65 10.63
C VAL A 95 -31.55 -11.10 10.85
N LEU A 96 -32.84 -11.36 10.68
CA LEU A 96 -33.42 -12.69 10.77
C LEU A 96 -33.94 -13.10 9.39
N TYR A 97 -33.58 -14.32 8.99
CA TYR A 97 -34.04 -14.94 7.76
C TYR A 97 -34.98 -16.08 8.11
N GLY A 98 -36.17 -16.07 7.52
CA GLY A 98 -37.18 -17.12 7.64
C GLY A 98 -37.36 -17.81 6.30
N CYS A 99 -37.25 -19.14 6.29
CA CYS A 99 -37.56 -19.98 5.14
C CYS A 99 -38.32 -21.22 5.60
N HIS A 100 -39.33 -21.62 4.83
CA HIS A 100 -40.03 -22.89 5.02
C HIS A 100 -39.61 -23.87 3.92
N LEU A 101 -39.17 -25.07 4.31
CA LEU A 101 -38.68 -26.07 3.38
C LEU A 101 -39.81 -27.00 2.97
N GLU A 102 -40.36 -26.82 1.76
CA GLU A 102 -41.46 -27.65 1.24
C GLU A 102 -40.96 -28.93 0.54
N ALA A 103 -39.88 -28.85 -0.24
CA ALA A 103 -39.34 -30.00 -0.97
C ALA A 103 -37.84 -29.85 -1.17
N ALA A 104 -37.13 -30.98 -1.14
CA ALA A 104 -35.70 -31.04 -1.43
C ALA A 104 -35.42 -32.24 -2.34
N MET A 105 -34.95 -31.96 -3.56
CA MET A 105 -34.69 -32.97 -4.60
C MET A 105 -35.93 -33.84 -4.90
N GLN A 106 -35.92 -35.12 -4.48
CA GLN A 106 -37.01 -36.08 -4.71
C GLN A 106 -37.97 -36.21 -3.50
N ALA A 107 -37.61 -35.64 -2.35
CA ALA A 107 -38.44 -35.69 -1.14
C ALA A 107 -39.41 -34.51 -1.13
N VAL A 108 -40.71 -34.80 -1.10
CA VAL A 108 -41.79 -33.81 -1.05
C VAL A 108 -42.39 -33.79 0.35
N ALA A 109 -42.36 -32.61 0.99
CA ALA A 109 -42.88 -32.27 2.32
C ALA A 109 -42.27 -33.03 3.52
N ASP A 110 -42.29 -34.36 3.49
CA ASP A 110 -41.89 -35.20 4.62
C ASP A 110 -40.66 -36.05 4.32
N GLY A 111 -39.81 -36.25 5.33
CA GLY A 111 -38.69 -37.20 5.26
C GLY A 111 -37.45 -36.69 4.52
N ILE A 112 -37.17 -35.39 4.64
CA ILE A 112 -35.94 -34.80 4.12
C ILE A 112 -34.74 -35.36 4.89
N SER A 113 -33.75 -35.88 4.16
CA SER A 113 -32.51 -36.37 4.75
C SER A 113 -31.65 -35.20 5.27
N LEU A 114 -30.84 -35.46 6.30
CA LEU A 114 -29.91 -34.45 6.83
C LEU A 114 -28.86 -34.03 5.79
N ASP A 115 -28.43 -34.92 4.89
CA ASP A 115 -27.53 -34.60 3.77
C ASP A 115 -28.20 -33.66 2.74
N ASN A 116 -29.47 -33.87 2.40
CA ASN A 116 -30.16 -32.95 1.51
C ASN A 116 -30.38 -31.59 2.19
N LEU A 117 -30.65 -31.60 3.50
CA LEU A 117 -30.81 -30.39 4.29
C LEU A 117 -29.51 -29.57 4.37
N SER A 118 -28.35 -30.20 4.54
CA SER A 118 -27.06 -29.51 4.62
C SER A 118 -26.73 -28.75 3.33
N ARG A 119 -27.05 -29.34 2.16
CA ARG A 119 -26.88 -28.69 0.85
C ARG A 119 -27.79 -27.47 0.69
N VAL A 120 -29.09 -27.64 0.95
CA VAL A 120 -30.05 -26.53 0.89
C VAL A 120 -29.64 -25.40 1.84
N LEU A 121 -29.17 -25.74 3.04
CA LEU A 121 -28.76 -24.75 4.03
C LEU A 121 -27.50 -23.97 3.60
N MET A 122 -26.56 -24.59 2.89
CA MET A 122 -25.41 -23.91 2.31
C MET A 122 -25.84 -22.91 1.21
N ASP A 123 -26.76 -23.33 0.34
CA ASP A 123 -27.28 -22.50 -0.74
C ASP A 123 -28.04 -21.29 -0.16
N VAL A 124 -28.97 -21.54 0.76
CA VAL A 124 -29.71 -20.48 1.47
C VAL A 124 -28.76 -19.52 2.19
N GLN A 125 -27.68 -20.01 2.82
CA GLN A 125 -26.71 -19.14 3.48
C GLN A 125 -25.98 -18.23 2.49
N ASN A 126 -25.56 -18.75 1.34
CA ASN A 126 -24.88 -17.96 0.32
C ASN A 126 -25.84 -16.94 -0.32
N ASP A 127 -27.06 -17.36 -0.65
CA ASP A 127 -28.01 -16.52 -1.36
C ASP A 127 -28.59 -15.42 -0.47
N THR A 128 -28.87 -15.71 0.80
CA THR A 128 -29.23 -14.65 1.76
C THR A 128 -28.07 -13.67 2.05
N SER A 129 -26.81 -14.07 1.82
CA SER A 129 -25.68 -13.15 1.89
C SER A 129 -25.66 -12.21 0.70
N LYS A 130 -25.94 -12.71 -0.51
CA LYS A 130 -26.08 -11.91 -1.74
C LYS A 130 -27.25 -10.94 -1.67
N ILE A 131 -28.42 -11.38 -1.17
CA ILE A 131 -29.59 -10.51 -0.96
C ILE A 131 -29.20 -9.34 -0.05
N MET A 132 -28.54 -9.64 1.06
CA MET A 132 -28.15 -8.58 2.00
C MET A 132 -27.16 -7.61 1.39
N ASP A 133 -26.24 -8.08 0.54
CA ASP A 133 -25.29 -7.19 -0.13
C ASP A 133 -25.99 -6.15 -1.02
N SER A 134 -27.11 -6.48 -1.67
CA SER A 134 -27.87 -5.47 -2.43
C SER A 134 -28.59 -4.44 -1.54
N VAL A 135 -28.88 -4.80 -0.29
CA VAL A 135 -29.70 -3.99 0.62
C VAL A 135 -28.86 -3.08 1.52
N VAL A 136 -27.64 -3.52 1.85
CA VAL A 136 -26.70 -2.84 2.76
C VAL A 136 -26.10 -1.57 2.13
N SER A 137 -25.85 -0.54 2.95
CA SER A 137 -25.20 0.69 2.48
C SER A 137 -23.72 0.50 2.15
N SER A 138 -23.17 1.31 1.24
CA SER A 138 -21.76 1.23 0.84
C SER A 138 -20.81 1.32 2.04
N HIS A 139 -21.13 2.16 3.03
CA HIS A 139 -20.37 2.27 4.27
C HIS A 139 -20.40 0.98 5.10
N GLN A 140 -21.58 0.36 5.22
CA GLN A 140 -21.72 -0.92 5.92
C GLN A 140 -21.02 -2.07 5.19
N LYS A 141 -20.95 -2.05 3.85
CA LYS A 141 -20.16 -3.01 3.08
C LYS A 141 -18.68 -2.94 3.45
N ILE A 142 -18.10 -1.75 3.49
CA ILE A 142 -16.71 -1.53 3.91
C ILE A 142 -16.49 -2.06 5.34
N MET A 143 -17.42 -1.80 6.26
CA MET A 143 -17.33 -2.33 7.63
C MET A 143 -17.36 -3.86 7.69
N LEU A 144 -18.18 -4.51 6.86
CA LEU A 144 -18.25 -5.96 6.75
C LEU A 144 -16.98 -6.54 6.12
N GLU A 145 -16.49 -5.93 5.04
CA GLU A 145 -15.24 -6.34 4.37
C GLU A 145 -14.05 -6.29 5.33
N ILE A 146 -13.93 -5.23 6.13
CA ILE A 146 -12.87 -5.14 7.15
C ILE A 146 -13.04 -6.22 8.21
N THR A 147 -14.26 -6.50 8.66
CA THR A 147 -14.51 -7.50 9.72
C THR A 147 -14.21 -8.92 9.25
N TYR A 148 -14.49 -9.22 7.98
CA TYR A 148 -14.36 -10.55 7.37
C TYR A 148 -13.17 -10.70 6.42
N ASP A 149 -12.20 -9.77 6.47
CA ASP A 149 -10.97 -9.81 5.68
C ASP A 149 -11.19 -9.97 4.16
N GLY A 150 -12.20 -9.28 3.64
CA GLY A 150 -12.59 -9.33 2.22
C GLY A 150 -13.58 -10.45 1.87
N ASP A 151 -13.93 -11.35 2.80
CA ASP A 151 -14.92 -12.42 2.58
C ASP A 151 -16.27 -12.12 3.25
N ALA A 152 -16.86 -10.97 2.90
CA ALA A 152 -18.14 -10.55 3.45
C ALA A 152 -19.33 -11.42 2.97
N ILE A 153 -19.17 -12.12 1.84
CA ILE A 153 -20.20 -12.98 1.24
C ILE A 153 -20.34 -14.28 2.04
N GLN A 154 -19.23 -14.92 2.41
CA GLN A 154 -19.24 -16.17 3.19
C GLN A 154 -19.34 -15.93 4.71
N ARG A 155 -20.01 -14.85 5.13
CA ARG A 155 -20.18 -14.55 6.55
C ARG A 155 -20.97 -15.67 7.26
N PRO A 156 -20.50 -16.16 8.42
CA PRO A 156 -21.16 -17.26 9.11
C PRO A 156 -22.47 -16.82 9.76
N LYS A 157 -23.52 -17.60 9.55
CA LYS A 157 -24.86 -17.42 10.12
C LYS A 157 -25.14 -18.52 11.13
N TYR A 158 -25.83 -18.16 12.21
CA TYR A 158 -26.25 -19.14 13.21
C TYR A 158 -27.65 -19.64 12.84
N THR A 159 -27.78 -20.94 12.56
CA THR A 159 -29.02 -21.49 11.98
C THR A 159 -29.89 -22.16 13.03
N LEU A 160 -31.20 -21.89 13.00
CA LEU A 160 -32.19 -22.56 13.82
C LEU A 160 -33.06 -23.45 12.94
N ILE A 161 -33.14 -24.74 13.27
CA ILE A 161 -33.96 -25.69 12.53
C ILE A 161 -35.13 -26.09 13.42
N PHE A 162 -36.33 -25.79 12.94
CA PHE A 162 -37.58 -26.28 13.51
C PHE A 162 -38.03 -27.53 12.76
N ALA A 163 -38.31 -28.59 13.50
CA ALA A 163 -38.87 -29.82 12.93
C ALA A 163 -40.04 -30.31 13.78
N GLN A 164 -41.16 -30.68 13.16
CA GLN A 164 -42.29 -31.24 13.92
C GLN A 164 -41.96 -32.62 14.50
N LYS A 165 -41.22 -33.44 13.74
CA LYS A 165 -40.83 -34.80 14.13
C LYS A 165 -39.52 -35.21 13.46
N VAL A 166 -38.60 -35.75 14.25
CA VAL A 166 -37.39 -36.41 13.74
C VAL A 166 -37.64 -37.92 13.69
N ARG A 167 -37.23 -38.56 12.59
CA ARG A 167 -37.32 -40.03 12.41
C ARG A 167 -35.91 -40.57 12.19
N LYS A 168 -35.58 -41.68 12.86
CA LYS A 168 -34.37 -42.47 12.59
C LYS A 168 -34.80 -43.73 11.86
N SER A 169 -34.10 -44.08 10.77
CA SER A 169 -34.37 -45.31 10.02
C SER A 169 -34.25 -46.52 10.96
N GLY A 170 -35.29 -47.35 11.02
CA GLY A 170 -35.34 -48.55 11.88
C GLY A 170 -35.94 -48.36 13.28
N LEU A 171 -36.35 -47.15 13.68
CA LEU A 171 -37.01 -46.90 14.97
C LEU A 171 -38.48 -46.48 14.79
N THR A 172 -39.41 -47.23 15.39
CA THR A 172 -40.86 -46.90 15.37
C THR A 172 -41.26 -45.91 16.48
N ARG A 173 -40.47 -45.81 17.56
CA ARG A 173 -40.71 -44.88 18.69
C ARG A 173 -40.20 -43.47 18.39
N SER A 174 -40.71 -42.48 19.13
CA SER A 174 -40.15 -41.12 19.12
C SER A 174 -38.66 -41.15 19.49
N VAL A 175 -37.86 -40.51 18.65
CA VAL A 175 -36.40 -40.45 18.78
C VAL A 175 -36.06 -39.62 20.02
N GLN A 176 -35.21 -40.16 20.89
CA GLN A 176 -34.66 -39.42 22.04
C GLN A 176 -33.26 -38.90 21.68
N VAL A 177 -32.79 -37.87 22.37
CA VAL A 177 -31.43 -37.33 22.17
C VAL A 177 -30.34 -38.41 22.28
N ALA A 178 -30.50 -39.38 23.19
CA ALA A 178 -29.55 -40.49 23.34
C ALA A 178 -29.42 -41.35 22.06
N ASP A 179 -30.47 -41.41 21.24
CA ASP A 179 -30.47 -42.15 19.98
C ASP A 179 -29.81 -41.37 18.82
N LEU A 180 -29.66 -40.04 18.98
CA LEU A 180 -29.02 -39.14 18.02
C LEU A 180 -27.55 -38.86 18.35
N MET A 181 -27.19 -38.86 19.63
CA MET A 181 -25.81 -38.68 20.11
C MET A 181 -25.15 -40.04 20.37
N ASP A 182 -25.18 -40.91 19.37
CA ASP A 182 -24.64 -42.28 19.43
C ASP A 182 -23.12 -42.34 19.15
N ARG A 183 -22.47 -41.22 18.81
CA ARG A 183 -21.09 -41.12 18.30
C ARG A 183 -20.84 -41.92 17.02
N GLU A 184 -21.90 -42.35 16.35
CA GLU A 184 -21.84 -43.09 15.10
C GLU A 184 -22.27 -42.20 13.94
N VAL A 185 -22.92 -42.79 12.93
CA VAL A 185 -23.36 -42.12 11.71
C VAL A 185 -24.34 -40.99 12.03
N SER A 186 -25.30 -41.21 12.94
CA SER A 186 -26.35 -40.23 13.25
C SER A 186 -25.77 -38.92 13.79
N GLU A 187 -24.81 -39.01 14.72
CA GLU A 187 -24.14 -37.83 15.27
C GLU A 187 -23.29 -37.12 14.22
N ASN A 188 -22.62 -37.87 13.32
CA ASN A 188 -21.81 -37.29 12.25
C ASN A 188 -22.66 -36.54 11.22
N GLU A 189 -23.81 -37.07 10.84
CA GLU A 189 -24.78 -36.38 9.96
C GLU A 189 -25.32 -35.10 10.64
N LEU A 190 -25.60 -35.16 11.94
CA LEU A 190 -26.06 -34.00 12.68
C LEU A 190 -24.97 -32.91 12.80
N LYS A 191 -23.71 -33.31 12.92
CA LYS A 191 -22.55 -32.39 12.93
C LYS A 191 -22.35 -31.67 11.60
N GLN A 192 -22.71 -32.28 10.47
CA GLN A 192 -22.63 -31.59 9.18
C GLN A 192 -23.59 -30.39 9.14
N VAL A 193 -24.75 -30.49 9.79
CA VAL A 193 -25.78 -29.44 9.78
C VAL A 193 -25.57 -28.41 10.91
N LEU A 194 -25.33 -28.86 12.15
CA LEU A 194 -25.25 -27.97 13.32
C LEU A 194 -23.81 -27.58 13.72
N GLY A 195 -22.81 -28.20 13.08
CA GLY A 195 -21.43 -28.20 13.56
C GLY A 195 -21.23 -29.08 14.79
N ASP A 196 -20.12 -28.88 15.50
CA ASP A 196 -19.81 -29.62 16.73
C ASP A 196 -20.96 -29.53 17.74
N THR A 197 -21.58 -30.68 18.06
CA THR A 197 -22.68 -30.79 19.02
C THR A 197 -22.17 -30.56 20.44
N GLN A 198 -22.64 -29.49 21.09
CA GLN A 198 -22.23 -29.11 22.44
C GLN A 198 -23.08 -29.80 23.50
N ARG A 199 -24.41 -29.79 23.29
CA ARG A 199 -25.37 -30.29 24.28
C ARG A 199 -26.65 -30.75 23.60
N GLY A 200 -27.15 -31.93 23.97
CA GLY A 200 -28.48 -32.39 23.61
C GLY A 200 -29.31 -32.66 24.86
N VAL A 201 -30.57 -32.24 24.89
CA VAL A 201 -31.51 -32.49 25.99
C VAL A 201 -32.90 -32.83 25.45
N ASN A 202 -33.58 -33.78 26.08
CA ASN A 202 -35.01 -34.01 25.86
C ASN A 202 -35.79 -33.01 26.73
N LEU A 203 -36.53 -32.10 26.10
CA LEU A 203 -37.39 -31.13 26.79
C LEU A 203 -38.65 -31.81 27.34
N SER A 204 -39.18 -32.79 26.59
CA SER A 204 -40.34 -33.59 26.92
C SER A 204 -40.20 -35.00 26.34
N SER A 205 -41.20 -35.87 26.51
CA SER A 205 -41.21 -37.22 25.94
C SER A 205 -41.20 -37.22 24.41
N SER A 206 -41.64 -36.13 23.78
CA SER A 206 -41.70 -35.94 22.32
C SER A 206 -40.90 -34.73 21.81
N GLU A 207 -40.21 -34.00 22.69
CA GLU A 207 -39.51 -32.77 22.34
C GLU A 207 -38.01 -32.92 22.61
N LEU A 208 -37.21 -32.60 21.60
CA LEU A 208 -35.75 -32.68 21.64
C LEU A 208 -35.13 -31.32 21.29
N LEU A 209 -34.02 -31.04 21.95
CA LEU A 209 -33.17 -29.88 21.71
C LEU A 209 -31.75 -30.36 21.51
N VAL A 210 -31.13 -29.99 20.39
CA VAL A 210 -29.70 -30.20 20.17
C VAL A 210 -29.06 -28.86 19.83
N ILE A 211 -28.05 -28.48 20.62
CA ILE A 211 -27.29 -27.25 20.46
C ILE A 211 -25.93 -27.63 19.87
N GLY A 212 -25.65 -27.09 18.69
CA GLY A 212 -24.35 -27.15 18.04
C GLY A 212 -23.62 -25.80 18.06
N LYS A 213 -22.39 -25.81 17.54
CA LYS A 213 -21.53 -24.64 17.43
C LYS A 213 -22.08 -23.60 16.44
N HIS A 214 -22.65 -24.05 15.32
CA HIS A 214 -23.10 -23.20 14.21
C HIS A 214 -24.64 -23.18 14.05
N GLY A 215 -25.35 -24.02 14.79
CA GLY A 215 -26.81 -24.00 14.80
C GLY A 215 -27.43 -24.80 15.93
N MET A 216 -28.75 -24.76 15.97
CA MET A 216 -29.56 -25.46 16.96
C MET A 216 -30.73 -26.17 16.28
N LEU A 217 -31.03 -27.40 16.70
CA LEU A 217 -32.18 -28.17 16.25
C LEU A 217 -33.19 -28.26 17.40
N VAL A 218 -34.40 -27.79 17.15
CA VAL A 218 -35.55 -27.98 18.04
C VAL A 218 -36.55 -28.85 17.30
N ALA A 219 -36.85 -30.04 17.84
CA ALA A 219 -37.88 -30.86 17.27
C ALA A 219 -38.97 -31.24 18.26
N GLY A 220 -40.22 -31.15 17.81
CA GLY A 220 -41.39 -31.55 18.57
C GLY A 220 -42.67 -30.79 18.19
N PRO A 221 -43.85 -31.32 18.59
CA PRO A 221 -45.14 -30.79 18.17
C PRO A 221 -45.49 -29.42 18.79
N ASN A 222 -44.88 -29.03 19.91
CA ASN A 222 -45.04 -27.68 20.48
C ASN A 222 -43.77 -26.82 20.39
N SER A 223 -42.90 -27.11 19.43
CA SER A 223 -41.64 -26.36 19.24
C SER A 223 -41.86 -24.86 19.00
N GLU A 224 -42.99 -24.48 18.37
CA GLU A 224 -43.39 -23.09 18.11
C GLU A 224 -43.60 -22.26 19.38
N ARG A 225 -44.04 -22.86 20.49
CA ARG A 225 -44.26 -22.12 21.75
C ARG A 225 -42.99 -21.49 22.31
N HIS A 226 -41.83 -22.03 21.94
CA HIS A 226 -40.54 -21.61 22.42
C HIS A 226 -39.90 -20.52 21.56
N GLU A 227 -40.54 -20.10 20.47
CA GLU A 227 -39.98 -19.19 19.46
C GLU A 227 -39.39 -17.91 20.05
N VAL A 228 -40.08 -17.25 20.99
CA VAL A 228 -39.62 -16.01 21.63
C VAL A 228 -38.27 -16.19 22.32
N PHE A 229 -38.07 -17.30 23.03
CA PHE A 229 -36.81 -17.58 23.73
C PHE A 229 -35.69 -17.95 22.74
N LEU A 230 -36.04 -18.70 21.70
CA LEU A 230 -35.09 -19.13 20.67
C LEU A 230 -34.62 -17.92 19.86
N ASN A 231 -35.51 -17.01 19.46
CA ASN A 231 -35.17 -15.79 18.75
C ASN A 231 -34.22 -14.90 19.58
N ALA A 232 -34.53 -14.71 20.87
CA ALA A 232 -33.62 -13.99 21.76
C ALA A 232 -32.22 -14.65 21.84
N TYR A 233 -32.16 -15.99 21.89
CA TYR A 233 -30.90 -16.75 21.90
C TYR A 233 -30.13 -16.60 20.59
N LEU A 234 -30.82 -16.65 19.43
CA LEU A 234 -30.21 -16.40 18.12
C LEU A 234 -29.58 -15.01 18.06
N GLY A 235 -30.27 -13.98 18.56
CA GLY A 235 -29.76 -12.63 18.65
C GLY A 235 -28.45 -12.53 19.45
N LEU A 236 -28.34 -13.29 20.56
CA LEU A 236 -27.11 -13.35 21.35
C LEU A 236 -25.98 -14.11 20.63
N MET A 237 -26.30 -15.24 20.00
CA MET A 237 -25.30 -16.08 19.33
C MET A 237 -24.76 -15.43 18.06
N ALA A 238 -25.60 -14.74 17.28
CA ALA A 238 -25.16 -13.95 16.12
C ALA A 238 -24.16 -12.88 16.53
N ARG A 239 -24.45 -12.11 17.59
CA ARG A 239 -23.53 -11.08 18.13
C ARG A 239 -22.24 -11.69 18.68
N ASN A 240 -22.32 -12.85 19.33
CA ASN A 240 -21.15 -13.57 19.82
C ASN A 240 -20.25 -14.06 18.67
N SER A 241 -20.84 -14.55 17.57
CA SER A 241 -20.11 -14.92 16.36
C SER A 241 -19.45 -13.70 15.72
N PHE A 242 -20.17 -12.59 15.55
CA PHE A 242 -19.61 -11.35 15.00
C PHE A 242 -18.45 -10.81 15.84
N MET A 243 -18.58 -10.84 17.17
CA MET A 243 -17.50 -10.48 18.11
C MET A 243 -16.23 -11.35 17.96
N ASN A 244 -16.37 -12.62 17.59
CA ASN A 244 -15.21 -13.49 17.34
C ASN A 244 -14.43 -13.03 16.10
N HIS A 245 -15.12 -12.66 15.02
CA HIS A 245 -14.49 -12.18 13.79
C HIS A 245 -13.84 -10.80 14.01
N LEU A 246 -14.54 -9.89 14.70
CA LEU A 246 -13.95 -8.60 15.08
C LEU A 246 -12.67 -8.76 15.90
N PHE A 247 -12.62 -9.76 16.79
CA PHE A 247 -11.42 -10.08 17.57
C PHE A 247 -10.27 -10.58 16.70
N GLN A 248 -10.56 -11.49 15.78
CA GLN A 248 -9.56 -12.00 14.82
C GLN A 248 -9.01 -10.85 13.98
N ARG A 249 -9.87 -9.96 13.45
CA ARG A 249 -9.42 -8.79 12.70
C ARG A 249 -8.54 -7.85 13.53
N THR A 250 -8.92 -7.61 14.78
CA THR A 250 -8.13 -6.78 15.70
C THR A 250 -6.71 -7.36 15.89
N PHE A 251 -6.56 -8.68 15.94
CA PHE A 251 -5.24 -9.31 16.00
C PHE A 251 -4.42 -9.17 14.72
N ILE A 252 -5.06 -9.28 13.55
CA ILE A 252 -4.37 -9.03 12.27
C ILE A 252 -3.80 -7.61 12.25
N VAL A 253 -4.57 -6.62 12.70
CA VAL A 253 -4.11 -5.23 12.82
C VAL A 253 -2.94 -5.09 13.81
N VAL A 254 -2.96 -5.81 14.93
CA VAL A 254 -1.82 -5.86 15.87
C VAL A 254 -0.55 -6.31 15.16
N ASP A 255 -0.63 -7.36 14.35
CA ASP A 255 0.53 -7.90 13.65
C ASP A 255 1.01 -6.97 12.52
N THR A 256 0.08 -6.30 11.82
CA THR A 256 0.42 -5.22 10.87
C THR A 256 1.18 -4.08 11.56
N LEU A 257 0.75 -3.63 12.74
CA LEU A 257 1.47 -2.60 13.50
C LEU A 257 2.89 -3.06 13.92
N LYS A 258 3.06 -4.32 14.32
CA LYS A 258 4.39 -4.89 14.61
C LYS A 258 5.29 -4.88 13.36
N ARG A 259 4.73 -5.24 12.19
CA ARG A 259 5.44 -5.19 10.92
C ARG A 259 5.86 -3.76 10.56
N ILE A 260 4.96 -2.79 10.74
CA ILE A 260 5.28 -1.37 10.52
C ILE A 260 6.42 -0.93 11.44
N ARG A 261 6.39 -1.30 12.72
CA ARG A 261 7.49 -1.00 13.66
C ARG A 261 8.83 -1.56 13.16
N TYR A 262 8.87 -2.82 12.75
CA TYR A 262 10.08 -3.44 12.22
C TYR A 262 10.64 -2.71 10.99
N LEU A 263 9.76 -2.23 10.11
CA LEU A 263 10.16 -1.45 8.94
C LEU A 263 10.69 -0.05 9.33
N ILE A 264 10.11 0.58 10.35
CA ILE A 264 10.61 1.85 10.88
C ILE A 264 11.99 1.67 11.51
N GLU A 265 12.26 0.55 12.18
CA GLU A 265 13.58 0.26 12.76
C GLU A 265 14.64 0.01 11.66
N ASN A 266 14.27 -0.65 10.56
CA ASN A 266 15.19 -1.01 9.46
C ASN A 266 15.11 -0.09 8.23
N TYR A 267 14.63 1.14 8.39
CA TYR A 267 14.34 2.07 7.29
C TYR A 267 15.57 2.43 6.42
N GLN A 268 16.79 2.26 6.94
CA GLN A 268 18.02 2.59 6.23
C GLN A 268 18.36 1.61 5.10
N SER A 269 17.79 0.40 5.13
CA SER A 269 18.10 -0.64 4.14
C SER A 269 17.53 -0.32 2.76
N ASP A 270 16.41 0.42 2.71
CA ASP A 270 15.70 0.75 1.47
C ASP A 270 15.30 2.24 1.44
N PRO A 271 15.72 3.04 0.45
CA PRO A 271 15.36 4.46 0.35
C PRO A 271 13.86 4.70 0.10
N ASN A 272 13.13 3.72 -0.45
CA ASN A 272 11.68 3.78 -0.67
C ASN A 272 10.84 3.28 0.53
N SER A 273 11.47 2.78 1.59
CA SER A 273 10.77 2.21 2.75
C SER A 273 9.85 3.21 3.44
N LEU A 274 10.24 4.50 3.51
CA LEU A 274 9.47 5.53 4.20
C LEU A 274 8.11 5.81 3.54
N HIS A 275 8.04 5.79 2.21
CA HIS A 275 6.77 5.96 1.49
C HIS A 275 5.84 4.77 1.76
N ASN A 276 6.38 3.55 1.73
CA ASN A 276 5.63 2.34 2.03
C ASN A 276 5.14 2.32 3.49
N ILE A 277 5.98 2.74 4.44
CA ILE A 277 5.63 2.89 5.86
C ILE A 277 4.47 3.88 6.03
N ARG A 278 4.53 5.06 5.41
CA ARG A 278 3.46 6.06 5.47
C ARG A 278 2.15 5.55 4.87
N THR A 279 2.23 4.86 3.74
CA THR A 279 1.06 4.26 3.08
C THR A 279 0.42 3.20 3.99
N MET A 280 1.22 2.30 4.56
CA MET A 280 0.71 1.29 5.50
C MET A 280 0.16 1.90 6.79
N LEU A 281 0.80 2.95 7.34
CA LEU A 281 0.26 3.67 8.50
C LEU A 281 -1.10 4.30 8.17
N SER A 282 -1.24 4.94 7.00
CA SER A 282 -2.49 5.55 6.56
C SER A 282 -3.61 4.52 6.40
N VAL A 283 -3.34 3.38 5.75
CA VAL A 283 -4.32 2.29 5.59
C VAL A 283 -4.71 1.71 6.95
N THR A 284 -3.72 1.40 7.80
CA THR A 284 -3.97 0.85 9.14
C THR A 284 -4.74 1.84 10.03
N SER A 285 -4.52 3.14 9.85
CA SER A 285 -5.28 4.19 10.54
C SER A 285 -6.75 4.16 10.16
N GLY A 286 -7.05 4.07 8.86
CA GLY A 286 -8.42 3.88 8.36
C GLY A 286 -9.10 2.65 8.96
N ASP A 287 -8.40 1.50 8.97
CA ASP A 287 -8.90 0.26 9.55
C ASP A 287 -9.22 0.41 11.06
N ILE A 288 -8.33 1.03 11.84
CA ILE A 288 -8.54 1.24 13.28
C ILE A 288 -9.74 2.17 13.55
N ILE A 289 -9.95 3.19 12.72
CA ILE A 289 -11.11 4.08 12.83
C ILE A 289 -12.40 3.29 12.62
N LEU A 290 -12.47 2.49 11.56
CA LEU A 290 -13.65 1.68 11.24
C LEU A 290 -13.90 0.59 12.29
N LEU A 291 -12.85 -0.05 12.80
CA LEU A 291 -12.96 -0.99 13.93
C LEU A 291 -13.49 -0.32 15.20
N THR A 292 -13.10 0.93 15.46
CA THR A 292 -13.60 1.71 16.61
C THR A 292 -15.09 2.02 16.47
N GLU A 293 -15.53 2.34 15.25
CA GLU A 293 -16.94 2.58 14.93
C GLU A 293 -17.78 1.32 15.10
N ILE A 294 -17.36 0.20 14.50
CA ILE A 294 -18.04 -1.11 14.62
C ILE A 294 -18.13 -1.53 16.09
N GLN A 295 -17.04 -1.39 16.85
CA GLN A 295 -17.04 -1.69 18.28
C GLN A 295 -18.01 -0.80 19.05
N SER A 296 -18.13 0.48 18.67
CA SER A 296 -19.08 1.41 19.28
C SER A 296 -20.53 1.00 19.01
N TYR A 297 -20.84 0.53 17.80
CA TYR A 297 -22.15 -0.06 17.46
C TYR A 297 -22.45 -1.31 18.28
N LEU A 298 -21.52 -2.25 18.36
CA LEU A 298 -21.72 -3.44 19.21
C LEU A 298 -21.92 -3.08 20.69
N TYR A 299 -21.19 -2.07 21.16
CA TYR A 299 -21.30 -1.61 22.54
C TYR A 299 -22.67 -1.00 22.84
N SER A 300 -23.18 -0.09 21.99
CA SER A 300 -24.51 0.48 22.20
C SER A 300 -25.59 -0.60 22.16
N GLN A 301 -25.47 -1.55 21.24
CA GLN A 301 -26.43 -2.64 21.06
C GLN A 301 -26.46 -3.60 22.25
N CYS A 302 -25.30 -4.03 22.74
CA CYS A 302 -25.25 -5.00 23.83
C CYS A 302 -25.69 -4.42 25.19
N PHE A 303 -25.55 -3.10 25.39
CA PHE A 303 -25.92 -2.44 26.64
C PHE A 303 -27.36 -1.93 26.67
N ASN A 304 -27.88 -1.40 25.56
CA ASN A 304 -29.15 -0.69 25.57
C ASN A 304 -30.35 -1.53 25.12
N VAL A 305 -30.15 -2.59 24.32
CA VAL A 305 -31.28 -3.24 23.61
C VAL A 305 -31.47 -4.72 23.92
N ILE A 306 -30.47 -5.41 24.48
CA ILE A 306 -30.65 -6.82 24.88
C ILE A 306 -31.60 -6.90 26.09
N VAL A 307 -32.90 -7.04 25.83
CA VAL A 307 -33.90 -7.41 26.81
C VAL A 307 -33.96 -8.93 26.82
N VAL A 308 -33.36 -9.55 27.84
CA VAL A 308 -33.57 -10.98 28.08
C VAL A 308 -35.04 -11.17 28.44
N PRO A 309 -35.79 -12.05 27.73
CA PRO A 309 -37.18 -12.32 28.06
C PRO A 309 -37.31 -12.72 29.53
N PRO A 310 -38.35 -12.27 30.25
CA PRO A 310 -38.58 -12.69 31.62
C PRO A 310 -38.75 -14.21 31.68
N ALA A 311 -38.35 -14.81 32.80
CA ALA A 311 -38.47 -16.25 33.00
C ALA A 311 -39.92 -16.70 32.76
N PRO A 312 -40.15 -17.80 32.01
CA PRO A 312 -41.49 -18.29 31.73
C PRO A 312 -42.23 -18.65 33.03
N PRO A 313 -43.57 -18.63 33.03
CA PRO A 313 -44.35 -19.11 34.15
C PRO A 313 -44.01 -20.59 34.43
N ARG A 314 -43.90 -20.97 35.70
CA ARG A 314 -43.55 -22.35 36.14
C ARG A 314 -44.53 -23.44 35.68
N THR A 315 -45.63 -23.07 35.03
CA THR A 315 -46.61 -24.00 34.47
C THR A 315 -46.07 -24.78 33.29
N ASP A 316 -45.14 -24.19 32.52
CA ASP A 316 -44.54 -24.83 31.34
C ASP A 316 -43.17 -25.42 31.69
N ILE A 317 -43.17 -26.74 31.93
CA ILE A 317 -41.97 -27.51 32.29
C ILE A 317 -40.91 -27.43 31.18
N GLY A 318 -41.34 -27.52 29.90
CA GLY A 318 -40.47 -27.43 28.73
C GLY A 318 -39.82 -26.05 28.57
N ALA A 319 -40.59 -24.97 28.71
CA ALA A 319 -40.07 -23.61 28.60
C ALA A 319 -39.11 -23.26 29.76
N THR A 320 -39.40 -23.74 30.97
CA THR A 320 -38.52 -23.57 32.13
C THR A 320 -37.20 -24.31 31.94
N ALA A 321 -37.26 -25.57 31.49
CA ALA A 321 -36.05 -26.35 31.18
C ALA A 321 -35.23 -25.69 30.06
N LEU A 322 -35.87 -25.20 29.00
CA LEU A 322 -35.21 -24.48 27.91
C LEU A 322 -34.48 -23.22 28.41
N PHE A 323 -35.14 -22.42 29.25
CA PHE A 323 -34.55 -21.20 29.80
C PHE A 323 -33.31 -21.48 30.65
N GLU A 324 -33.35 -22.53 31.49
CA GLU A 324 -32.20 -22.96 32.29
C GLU A 324 -31.05 -23.51 31.42
N ILE A 325 -31.37 -24.22 30.34
CA ILE A 325 -30.36 -24.80 29.42
C ILE A 325 -29.64 -23.71 28.64
N LEU A 326 -30.38 -22.71 28.13
CA LEU A 326 -29.83 -21.67 27.27
C LEU A 326 -28.95 -20.66 28.02
N ASP A 327 -29.07 -20.54 29.35
CA ASP A 327 -28.33 -19.59 30.20
C ASP A 327 -28.16 -18.21 29.52
N MET A 328 -29.30 -17.63 29.11
CA MET A 328 -29.35 -16.34 28.42
C MET A 328 -28.69 -15.21 29.22
N PRO A 329 -28.96 -15.05 30.54
CA PRO A 329 -28.37 -13.98 31.33
C PRO A 329 -26.85 -14.16 31.47
N GLY A 330 -26.37 -15.39 31.67
CA GLY A 330 -24.95 -15.67 31.74
C GLY A 330 -24.24 -15.38 30.42
N THR A 331 -24.83 -15.79 29.29
CA THR A 331 -24.30 -15.53 27.95
C THR A 331 -24.22 -14.04 27.65
N SER A 332 -25.30 -13.28 27.93
CA SER A 332 -25.32 -11.82 27.77
C SER A 332 -24.25 -11.12 28.62
N LYS A 333 -24.09 -11.52 29.89
CA LYS A 333 -23.05 -10.97 30.78
C LYS A 333 -21.63 -11.27 30.27
N ARG A 334 -21.39 -12.46 29.73
CA ARG A 334 -20.11 -12.82 29.11
C ARG A 334 -19.85 -11.97 27.86
N LEU A 335 -20.84 -11.83 26.98
CA LEU A 335 -20.75 -11.00 25.77
C LEU A 335 -20.42 -9.54 26.13
N ASN A 336 -21.13 -8.96 27.09
CA ASN A 336 -20.88 -7.58 27.56
C ASN A 336 -19.46 -7.37 28.06
N ARG A 337 -18.91 -8.32 28.82
CA ARG A 337 -17.51 -8.27 29.26
C ARG A 337 -16.53 -8.32 28.08
N ARG A 338 -16.82 -9.16 27.08
CA ARG A 338 -15.98 -9.29 25.87
C ARG A 338 -16.01 -8.02 25.03
N VAL A 339 -17.18 -7.43 24.80
CA VAL A 339 -17.32 -6.16 24.06
C VAL A 339 -16.58 -5.03 24.77
N HIS A 340 -16.71 -4.94 26.09
CA HIS A 340 -15.95 -3.95 26.88
C HIS A 340 -14.43 -4.19 26.84
N GLY A 341 -14.00 -5.45 26.82
CA GLY A 341 -12.60 -5.82 26.63
C GLY A 341 -12.08 -5.39 25.26
N MET A 342 -12.84 -5.65 24.19
CA MET A 342 -12.49 -5.27 22.82
C MET A 342 -12.24 -3.78 22.67
N ARG A 343 -13.13 -2.96 23.25
CA ARG A 343 -12.99 -1.50 23.28
C ARG A 343 -11.64 -1.07 23.84
N LYS A 344 -11.20 -1.70 24.93
CA LYS A 344 -9.90 -1.39 25.54
C LYS A 344 -8.76 -1.77 24.60
N THR A 345 -8.83 -2.93 23.97
CA THR A 345 -7.82 -3.39 23.01
C THR A 345 -7.69 -2.42 21.83
N ILE A 346 -8.81 -2.02 21.21
CA ILE A 346 -8.79 -1.08 20.07
C ILE A 346 -8.23 0.28 20.48
N ASN A 347 -8.58 0.79 21.68
CA ASN A 347 -7.99 2.03 22.20
C ASN A 347 -6.47 1.93 22.40
N VAL A 348 -5.96 0.77 22.82
CA VAL A 348 -4.51 0.52 22.93
C VAL A 348 -3.87 0.54 21.54
N LEU A 349 -4.49 -0.06 20.52
CA LEU A 349 -3.97 -0.03 19.14
C LEU A 349 -3.92 1.37 18.58
N LYS A 350 -4.93 2.20 18.85
CA LYS A 350 -4.92 3.61 18.48
C LYS A 350 -3.73 4.36 19.09
N GLY A 351 -3.44 4.12 20.37
CA GLY A 351 -2.25 4.69 21.03
C GLY A 351 -0.92 4.19 20.43
N GLN A 352 -0.85 2.91 20.06
CA GLN A 352 0.33 2.34 19.38
C GLN A 352 0.54 2.94 18.00
N LEU A 353 -0.52 3.10 17.20
CA LEU A 353 -0.47 3.75 15.90
C LEU A 353 0.08 5.17 16.02
N GLN A 354 -0.47 5.99 16.93
CA GLN A 354 0.01 7.36 17.18
C GLN A 354 1.50 7.41 17.54
N ALA A 355 1.98 6.44 18.33
CA ALA A 355 3.39 6.34 18.67
C ALA A 355 4.26 5.98 17.47
N LEU A 356 3.77 5.12 16.56
CA LEU A 356 4.47 4.74 15.32
C LEU A 356 4.47 5.87 14.29
N GLU A 357 3.38 6.62 14.16
CA GLU A 357 3.32 7.85 13.34
C GLU A 357 4.38 8.85 13.80
N ALA A 358 4.44 9.14 15.11
CA ALA A 358 5.45 10.02 15.68
C ALA A 358 6.89 9.49 15.53
N MET A 359 7.08 8.18 15.41
CA MET A 359 8.39 7.58 15.13
C MET A 359 8.76 7.75 13.66
N ALA A 360 7.83 7.47 12.75
CA ALA A 360 8.03 7.65 11.31
C ALA A 360 8.32 9.11 10.94
N ASP A 361 7.66 10.07 11.59
CA ASP A 361 7.92 11.50 11.38
C ASP A 361 9.30 11.93 11.87
N ARG A 362 9.76 11.41 13.02
CA ARG A 362 11.13 11.64 13.50
C ARG A 362 12.17 11.07 12.55
N VAL A 363 11.94 9.88 12.02
CA VAL A 363 12.82 9.26 11.01
C VAL A 363 12.86 10.10 9.73
N SER A 364 11.70 10.57 9.25
CA SER A 364 11.61 11.44 8.08
C SER A 364 12.38 12.74 8.28
N ALA A 365 12.20 13.41 9.42
CA ALA A 365 12.90 14.65 9.74
C ALA A 365 14.42 14.44 9.86
N GLY A 366 14.84 13.31 10.47
CA GLY A 366 16.24 12.94 10.55
C GLY A 366 16.87 12.67 9.17
N MET A 367 16.13 12.03 8.26
CA MET A 367 16.60 11.82 6.89
C MET A 367 16.78 13.15 6.14
N THR A 368 15.79 14.04 6.20
CA THR A 368 15.90 15.35 5.55
C THR A 368 17.04 16.19 6.12
N SER A 369 17.28 16.10 7.43
CA SER A 369 18.40 16.80 8.08
C SER A 369 19.75 16.27 7.58
N ARG A 370 19.92 14.95 7.48
CA ARG A 370 21.16 14.35 6.97
C ARG A 370 21.41 14.71 5.51
N VAL A 371 20.37 14.73 4.68
CA VAL A 371 20.48 15.17 3.29
C VAL A 371 20.91 16.63 3.21
N MET A 372 20.32 17.51 4.04
CA MET A 372 20.71 18.92 4.09
C MET A 372 22.16 19.12 4.55
N GLU A 373 22.60 18.39 5.58
CA GLU A 373 23.98 18.41 6.06
C GLU A 373 24.96 17.92 4.98
N ALA A 374 24.61 16.86 4.25
CA ALA A 374 25.43 16.36 3.14
C ALA A 374 25.51 17.39 1.99
N VAL A 375 24.41 18.07 1.67
CA VAL A 375 24.39 19.16 0.67
C VAL A 375 25.24 20.34 1.13
N GLU A 376 25.16 20.73 2.41
CA GLU A 376 25.97 21.81 2.97
C GLU A 376 27.47 21.46 2.95
N ALA A 377 27.83 20.25 3.39
CA ALA A 377 29.20 19.75 3.37
C ALA A 377 29.76 19.72 1.93
N ASN A 378 28.99 19.21 0.98
CA ASN A 378 29.38 19.21 -0.43
C ASN A 378 29.52 20.63 -0.98
N THR A 379 28.59 21.54 -0.65
CA THR A 379 28.65 22.95 -1.09
C THR A 379 29.88 23.64 -0.53
N LYS A 380 30.22 23.38 0.73
CA LYS A 380 31.43 23.92 1.37
C LYS A 380 32.70 23.36 0.74
N ASN A 381 32.74 22.04 0.49
CA ASN A 381 33.85 21.43 -0.22
C ASN A 381 34.03 22.02 -1.62
N MET A 382 32.93 22.31 -2.32
CA MET A 382 32.95 23.00 -3.61
C MET A 382 33.43 24.45 -3.50
N ASP A 383 33.00 25.22 -2.49
CA ASP A 383 33.51 26.59 -2.26
C ASP A 383 35.02 26.58 -1.96
N ASP A 384 35.48 25.66 -1.11
CA ASP A 384 36.89 25.52 -0.80
C ASP A 384 37.69 25.15 -2.06
N GLN A 385 37.24 24.17 -2.84
CA GLN A 385 37.84 23.83 -4.14
C GLN A 385 37.87 25.04 -5.08
N TYR A 386 36.79 25.82 -5.12
CA TYR A 386 36.72 27.03 -5.94
C TYR A 386 37.73 28.09 -5.48
N ARG A 387 37.86 28.30 -4.16
CA ARG A 387 38.87 29.21 -3.59
C ARG A 387 40.30 28.75 -3.87
N TYR A 388 40.58 27.45 -3.78
CA TYR A 388 41.88 26.91 -4.16
C TYR A 388 42.14 27.10 -5.65
N ASN A 389 41.13 26.86 -6.50
CA ASN A 389 41.24 27.05 -7.94
C ASN A 389 41.48 28.53 -8.29
N LEU A 390 40.76 29.48 -7.67
CA LEU A 390 40.99 30.91 -7.86
C LEU A 390 42.42 31.32 -7.45
N ARG A 391 42.94 30.79 -6.34
CA ARG A 391 44.33 31.04 -5.92
C ARG A 391 45.33 30.46 -6.91
N ALA A 392 45.09 29.24 -7.40
CA ALA A 392 45.95 28.61 -8.40
C ALA A 392 45.91 29.37 -9.74
N SER A 393 44.72 29.76 -10.21
CA SER A 393 44.53 30.54 -11.43
C SER A 393 45.22 31.90 -11.35
N SER A 394 45.02 32.64 -10.26
CA SER A 394 45.69 33.94 -10.08
C SER A 394 47.21 33.80 -9.97
N ALA A 395 47.73 32.75 -9.33
CA ALA A 395 49.16 32.46 -9.32
C ALA A 395 49.70 32.15 -10.72
N LEU A 396 48.96 31.40 -11.53
CA LEU A 396 49.32 31.12 -12.93
C LEU A 396 49.33 32.38 -13.79
N ASP A 397 48.35 33.28 -13.61
CA ASP A 397 48.32 34.56 -14.31
C ASP A 397 49.54 35.43 -13.96
N ILE A 398 49.92 35.50 -12.68
CA ILE A 398 51.13 36.20 -12.23
C ILE A 398 52.39 35.56 -12.85
N LEU A 399 52.49 34.23 -12.87
CA LEU A 399 53.62 33.52 -13.47
C LEU A 399 53.73 33.81 -14.97
N ASN A 400 52.61 33.82 -15.69
CA ASN A 400 52.59 34.10 -17.13
C ASN A 400 53.09 35.53 -17.43
N VAL A 401 52.68 36.52 -16.63
CA VAL A 401 53.17 37.91 -16.76
C VAL A 401 54.68 37.98 -16.48
N LEU A 402 55.18 37.27 -15.47
CA LEU A 402 56.60 37.24 -15.14
C LEU A 402 57.44 36.58 -16.23
N MET A 403 56.98 35.44 -16.78
CA MET A 403 57.63 34.74 -17.89
C MET A 403 57.62 35.56 -19.17
N ALA A 404 56.50 36.23 -19.48
CA ALA A 404 56.42 37.20 -20.58
C ALA A 404 57.46 38.33 -20.43
N GLY A 405 57.67 38.79 -19.19
CA GLY A 405 58.71 39.77 -18.88
C GLY A 405 60.12 39.27 -19.19
N SER A 406 60.49 38.12 -18.65
CA SER A 406 61.78 37.47 -18.93
C SER A 406 62.04 37.27 -20.43
N LEU A 407 61.02 36.82 -21.17
CA LEU A 407 61.08 36.63 -22.61
C LEU A 407 61.26 37.96 -23.36
N ALA A 408 60.56 39.03 -22.96
CA ALA A 408 60.70 40.35 -23.56
C ALA A 408 62.13 40.90 -23.42
N PHE A 409 62.73 40.75 -22.22
CA PHE A 409 64.13 41.11 -21.98
C PHE A 409 65.09 40.22 -22.77
N SER A 410 64.82 38.91 -22.88
CA SER A 410 65.69 38.00 -23.65
C SER A 410 65.68 38.29 -25.16
N ILE A 411 64.53 38.68 -25.72
CA ILE A 411 64.41 39.06 -27.13
C ILE A 411 65.20 40.34 -27.38
N ILE A 412 65.06 41.36 -26.53
CA ILE A 412 65.76 42.62 -26.74
C ILE A 412 67.28 42.45 -26.58
N ASP A 413 67.70 41.60 -25.63
CA ASP A 413 69.10 41.22 -25.43
C ASP A 413 69.71 40.56 -26.67
N ARG A 414 68.96 39.64 -27.30
CA ARG A 414 69.36 39.03 -28.57
C ARG A 414 69.37 40.01 -29.74
N VAL A 415 68.46 41.00 -29.77
CA VAL A 415 68.38 41.99 -30.86
C VAL A 415 69.52 43.01 -30.79
N HIS A 416 69.91 43.45 -29.59
CA HIS A 416 71.04 44.38 -29.45
C HIS A 416 72.41 43.69 -29.46
N GLY A 417 72.47 42.36 -29.28
CA GLY A 417 73.64 41.53 -29.57
C GLY A 417 74.85 41.75 -28.65
N LEU A 418 74.64 42.34 -27.47
CA LEU A 418 75.72 42.69 -26.54
C LEU A 418 76.35 41.47 -25.87
N TYR A 419 75.58 40.39 -25.64
CA TYR A 419 76.06 39.22 -24.89
C TYR A 419 76.90 38.23 -25.72
N LEU A 420 76.77 38.23 -27.06
CA LEU A 420 77.48 37.28 -27.93
C LEU A 420 78.82 37.78 -28.46
N GLY A 421 79.26 39.00 -28.12
CA GLY A 421 80.51 39.58 -28.62
C GLY A 421 80.53 39.85 -30.13
N VAL A 422 79.43 39.62 -30.85
CA VAL A 422 79.28 39.84 -32.32
C VAL A 422 78.76 41.26 -32.64
N ALA A 423 78.61 42.14 -31.64
CA ALA A 423 78.07 43.50 -31.81
C ALA A 423 78.86 44.39 -32.81
N HIS A 424 80.06 43.98 -33.22
CA HIS A 424 80.86 44.73 -34.19
C HIS A 424 80.48 44.46 -35.66
N GLU A 425 79.75 43.38 -36.00
CA GLU A 425 79.50 43.01 -37.41
C GLU A 425 78.13 43.48 -37.97
N ILE A 426 77.20 43.91 -37.12
CA ILE A 426 75.85 44.35 -37.55
C ILE A 426 75.76 45.88 -37.59
N ALA A 427 76.09 46.48 -38.74
CA ALA A 427 76.20 47.93 -38.92
C ALA A 427 74.89 48.73 -38.68
N TRP A 428 73.73 48.14 -38.95
CA TRP A 428 72.44 48.83 -38.80
C TRP A 428 72.03 49.01 -37.33
N ALA A 429 72.24 47.98 -36.49
CA ALA A 429 71.86 48.00 -35.07
C ALA A 429 72.70 49.03 -34.29
N ASN A 430 73.99 49.09 -34.59
CA ASN A 430 74.92 50.01 -33.94
C ASN A 430 74.68 51.47 -34.36
N THR A 431 74.16 51.72 -35.56
CA THR A 431 73.82 53.09 -36.01
C THR A 431 72.52 53.58 -35.35
N PHE A 432 71.54 52.70 -35.16
CA PHE A 432 70.25 53.03 -34.53
C PHE A 432 70.35 53.18 -32.99
N MET A 433 71.20 52.38 -32.33
CA MET A 433 71.27 52.32 -30.86
C MET A 433 72.33 53.25 -30.23
N LYS A 434 73.29 53.77 -31.00
CA LYS A 434 74.30 54.77 -30.54
C LYS A 434 73.75 55.96 -29.73
N PRO A 435 72.67 56.66 -30.14
CA PRO A 435 72.13 57.76 -29.34
C PRO A 435 71.52 57.29 -28.01
N ILE A 436 71.03 56.05 -27.96
CA ILE A 436 70.37 55.46 -26.78
C ILE A 436 71.41 55.03 -25.73
N TYR A 437 72.60 54.59 -26.16
CA TYR A 437 73.69 54.22 -25.24
C TYR A 437 74.34 55.43 -24.55
N ASN A 438 74.36 56.60 -25.19
CA ASN A 438 75.03 57.80 -24.66
C ASN A 438 74.22 58.54 -23.58
N THR A 439 72.92 58.30 -23.50
CA THR A 439 72.04 58.90 -22.51
C THR A 439 71.83 57.93 -21.33
N PRO A 440 72.22 58.29 -20.09
CA PRO A 440 71.91 57.46 -18.93
C PRO A 440 70.40 57.27 -18.79
N PHE A 441 69.96 56.08 -18.39
CA PHE A 441 68.55 55.63 -18.28
C PHE A 441 67.74 55.38 -19.57
N ALA A 442 68.19 55.79 -20.76
CA ALA A 442 67.39 55.60 -21.98
C ALA A 442 67.22 54.12 -22.39
N LEU A 443 68.25 53.31 -22.22
CA LEU A 443 68.18 51.86 -22.46
C LEU A 443 67.19 51.17 -21.52
N PHE A 444 67.11 51.63 -20.27
CA PHE A 444 66.13 51.14 -19.30
C PHE A 444 64.70 51.51 -19.71
N ALA A 445 64.46 52.75 -20.15
CA ALA A 445 63.16 53.20 -20.61
C ALA A 445 62.69 52.44 -21.86
N LEU A 446 63.60 52.13 -22.79
CA LEU A 446 63.32 51.33 -23.97
C LEU A 446 62.96 49.88 -23.60
N ASN A 447 63.71 49.27 -22.68
CA ASN A 447 63.39 47.94 -22.18
C ASN A 447 62.03 47.89 -21.48
N LEU A 448 61.70 48.91 -20.69
CA LEU A 448 60.41 49.01 -19.98
C LEU A 448 59.23 49.19 -20.97
N GLY A 449 59.41 50.03 -22.00
CA GLY A 449 58.42 50.22 -23.05
C GLY A 449 58.20 48.96 -23.89
N TRP A 450 59.27 48.24 -24.22
CA TRP A 450 59.20 46.97 -24.94
C TRP A 450 58.52 45.87 -24.12
N TRP A 451 58.83 45.79 -22.82
CA TRP A 451 58.14 44.89 -21.89
C TRP A 451 56.63 45.15 -21.86
N GLY A 452 56.21 46.41 -21.77
CA GLY A 452 54.79 46.78 -21.80
C GLY A 452 54.10 46.36 -23.10
N MET A 453 54.77 46.48 -24.25
CA MET A 453 54.23 46.08 -25.55
C MET A 453 54.01 44.55 -25.64
N ILE A 454 55.03 43.76 -25.31
CA ILE A 454 54.94 42.28 -25.35
C ILE A 454 53.97 41.76 -24.29
N GLY A 455 54.00 42.33 -23.09
CA GLY A 455 53.08 41.98 -22.01
C GLY A 455 51.62 42.21 -22.40
N SER A 456 51.30 43.36 -23.02
CA SER A 456 49.96 43.65 -23.52
C SER A 456 49.52 42.69 -24.63
N PHE A 457 50.43 42.34 -25.56
CA PHE A 457 50.15 41.37 -26.62
C PHE A 457 49.82 39.97 -26.07
N ILE A 458 50.61 39.47 -25.11
CA ILE A 458 50.37 38.16 -24.48
C ILE A 458 49.07 38.16 -23.69
N TYR A 459 48.76 39.24 -22.98
CA TYR A 459 47.48 39.39 -22.27
C TYR A 459 46.27 39.30 -23.22
N LEU A 460 46.31 40.01 -24.35
CA LEU A 460 45.24 39.93 -25.37
C LEU A 460 45.11 38.52 -25.97
N LEU A 461 46.22 37.84 -26.19
CA LEU A 461 46.22 36.47 -26.69
C LEU A 461 45.62 35.48 -25.68
N MET A 462 45.95 35.62 -24.38
CA MET A 462 45.34 34.81 -23.32
C MET A 462 43.83 35.07 -23.21
N ALA A 463 43.40 36.33 -23.28
CA ALA A 463 41.99 36.67 -23.31
C ALA A 463 41.26 36.03 -24.50
N HIS A 464 41.87 36.05 -25.69
CA HIS A 464 41.30 35.41 -26.88
C HIS A 464 41.22 33.87 -26.78
N ILE A 465 42.23 33.24 -26.19
CA ILE A 465 42.23 31.77 -25.96
C ILE A 465 41.18 31.39 -24.90
N SER A 466 41.09 32.17 -23.81
CA SER A 466 40.11 31.96 -22.74
C SER A 466 38.67 32.08 -23.26
N GLU A 467 38.38 33.07 -24.12
CA GLU A 467 37.07 33.22 -24.76
C GLU A 467 36.72 32.06 -25.71
N ARG A 468 37.72 31.37 -26.28
CA ARG A 468 37.49 30.15 -27.07
C ARG A 468 37.21 28.92 -26.19
N ALA A 469 37.64 28.93 -24.93
CA ALA A 469 37.48 27.81 -24.00
C ALA A 469 36.19 27.87 -23.17
N SER A 470 35.56 29.05 -23.03
CA SER A 470 34.51 29.31 -22.04
C SER A 470 33.12 28.71 -22.31
N HIS A 471 32.88 28.05 -23.45
CA HIS A 471 31.57 27.47 -23.77
C HIS A 471 31.58 25.93 -23.75
N VAL A 472 31.51 25.38 -22.54
CA VAL A 472 31.23 23.96 -22.29
C VAL A 472 29.79 23.84 -21.82
N LEU A 473 29.00 23.02 -22.51
CA LEU A 473 27.66 22.62 -22.11
C LEU A 473 27.79 21.34 -21.28
N CYS A 474 27.30 21.39 -20.05
CA CYS A 474 27.27 20.25 -19.15
C CYS A 474 25.84 19.74 -19.04
N ILE A 475 25.65 18.44 -19.24
CA ILE A 475 24.35 17.78 -19.15
C ILE A 475 24.48 16.62 -18.15
N SER A 476 23.68 16.65 -17.09
CA SER A 476 23.58 15.59 -16.10
C SER A 476 22.24 14.87 -16.22
N PHE A 477 22.27 13.54 -16.24
CA PHE A 477 21.09 12.67 -16.22
C PHE A 477 21.11 11.81 -14.96
N GLU A 478 20.02 11.84 -14.20
CA GLU A 478 19.76 10.84 -13.14
C GLU A 478 18.99 9.68 -13.77
N VAL A 479 19.55 8.47 -13.71
CA VAL A 479 19.03 7.32 -14.45
C VAL A 479 18.46 6.26 -13.51
N ASN A 480 19.02 6.09 -12.30
CA ASN A 480 18.53 5.22 -11.22
C ASN A 480 17.99 3.84 -11.65
N THR A 481 18.55 3.26 -12.71
CA THR A 481 18.11 1.95 -13.26
C THR A 481 19.06 0.84 -12.85
N ARG A 482 18.53 -0.38 -12.73
CA ARG A 482 19.34 -1.59 -12.54
C ARG A 482 20.23 -1.83 -13.76
N LEU A 483 21.46 -2.26 -13.52
CA LEU A 483 22.51 -2.41 -14.51
C LEU A 483 23.18 -3.79 -14.38
N ASP A 484 23.55 -4.41 -15.50
CA ASP A 484 24.41 -5.60 -15.48
C ASP A 484 25.87 -5.18 -15.32
N PHE A 485 26.40 -5.42 -14.12
CA PHE A 485 27.76 -5.03 -13.75
C PHE A 485 28.83 -5.71 -14.61
N LYS A 486 28.61 -6.95 -15.07
CA LYS A 486 29.59 -7.68 -15.89
C LYS A 486 29.70 -7.08 -17.29
N ALA A 487 28.57 -6.76 -17.90
CA ALA A 487 28.53 -6.11 -19.20
C ALA A 487 29.17 -4.72 -19.18
N LEU A 488 28.94 -3.96 -18.10
CA LEU A 488 29.56 -2.66 -17.90
C LEU A 488 31.08 -2.75 -17.72
N MET A 489 31.59 -3.71 -16.95
CA MET A 489 33.05 -3.88 -16.78
C MET A 489 33.75 -4.23 -18.10
N VAL A 490 33.18 -5.13 -18.89
CA VAL A 490 33.69 -5.45 -20.25
C VAL A 490 33.66 -4.22 -21.15
N TYR A 491 32.61 -3.41 -21.06
CA TYR A 491 32.50 -2.16 -21.81
C TYR A 491 33.56 -1.13 -21.39
N LEU A 492 33.79 -0.97 -20.09
CA LEU A 492 34.79 -0.04 -19.55
C LEU A 492 36.23 -0.45 -19.92
N GLU A 493 36.53 -1.75 -20.02
CA GLU A 493 37.85 -2.24 -20.47
C GLU A 493 38.18 -1.84 -21.92
N THR A 494 37.16 -1.64 -22.77
CA THR A 494 37.39 -1.16 -24.15
C THR A 494 37.71 0.33 -24.24
N LYS A 495 37.50 1.09 -23.17
CA LYS A 495 37.68 2.54 -23.12
C LYS A 495 38.93 2.90 -22.32
N LYS A 496 39.62 3.97 -22.72
CA LYS A 496 40.74 4.53 -21.94
C LYS A 496 40.17 5.36 -20.79
N VAL A 497 39.93 4.71 -19.65
CA VAL A 497 39.48 5.39 -18.42
C VAL A 497 40.61 6.30 -17.90
N GLU A 498 40.29 7.57 -17.65
CA GLU A 498 41.27 8.55 -17.18
C GLU A 498 41.30 8.68 -15.65
N VAL A 499 40.12 8.60 -15.02
CA VAL A 499 39.98 8.69 -13.57
C VAL A 499 38.99 7.63 -13.09
N GLU A 500 39.46 6.79 -12.19
CA GLU A 500 38.66 5.85 -11.41
C GLU A 500 38.75 6.31 -9.96
N ASP A 501 37.64 6.85 -9.44
CA ASP A 501 37.54 7.25 -8.03
C ASP A 501 36.54 6.33 -7.34
N SER A 502 37.04 5.52 -6.40
CA SER A 502 36.24 4.59 -5.61
C SER A 502 36.01 5.21 -4.25
N GLN A 503 34.81 5.76 -4.04
CA GLN A 503 34.46 6.36 -2.76
C GLN A 503 33.98 5.27 -1.81
N LEU A 504 34.83 4.94 -0.83
CA LEU A 504 34.46 4.14 0.33
C LEU A 504 33.74 5.04 1.33
N GLN A 505 32.42 5.11 1.25
CA GLN A 505 31.65 5.81 2.28
C GLN A 505 31.51 4.90 3.51
N SER A 506 32.47 4.99 4.44
CA SER A 506 32.30 4.45 5.79
C SER A 506 31.34 5.36 6.56
N SER A 507 30.09 4.93 6.74
CA SER A 507 29.23 5.51 7.76
C SER A 507 29.78 5.12 9.13
N TYR A 508 30.63 5.97 9.72
CA TYR A 508 30.98 5.87 11.14
C TYR A 508 29.73 6.19 11.95
N GLN A 509 28.99 5.16 12.37
CA GLN A 509 28.02 5.29 13.45
C GLN A 509 28.70 4.80 14.73
N SER A 510 29.05 5.74 15.60
CA SER A 510 29.47 5.44 16.97
C SER A 510 28.23 5.01 17.76
N ASP A 511 27.94 3.72 17.77
CA ASP A 511 27.26 3.12 18.91
C ASP A 511 27.74 1.69 19.12
N SER A 512 28.16 1.44 20.36
CA SER A 512 28.78 0.21 20.82
C SER A 512 27.74 -0.90 20.93
N THR A 513 27.51 -1.64 19.85
CA THR A 513 27.05 -3.03 19.94
C THR A 513 27.66 -3.85 18.81
N ILE A 514 28.45 -4.84 19.22
CA ILE A 514 29.18 -5.78 18.39
C ILE A 514 28.13 -6.65 17.69
N GLU A 515 27.94 -6.46 16.38
CA GLU A 515 27.39 -7.40 15.36
C GLU A 515 26.57 -6.76 14.21
N SER A 516 26.60 -5.43 14.02
CA SER A 516 26.08 -4.85 12.77
C SER A 516 27.14 -4.93 11.67
N ARG A 517 26.94 -5.82 10.70
CA ARG A 517 27.78 -5.98 9.50
C ARG A 517 27.99 -4.63 8.81
N ARG A 518 29.23 -4.40 8.39
CA ARG A 518 29.68 -3.25 7.61
C ARG A 518 28.86 -3.13 6.32
N ASN A 519 27.94 -2.18 6.23
CA ASN A 519 27.43 -1.70 4.94
C ASN A 519 28.43 -0.64 4.44
N LEU A 520 29.41 -1.09 3.66
CA LEU A 520 30.31 -0.22 2.92
C LEU A 520 29.65 0.04 1.58
N MET A 521 29.03 1.22 1.41
CA MET A 521 28.45 1.59 0.12
C MET A 521 29.58 1.81 -0.88
N TYR A 522 29.76 0.90 -1.84
CA TYR A 522 30.77 0.98 -2.88
C TYR A 522 30.23 1.78 -4.08
N THR A 523 30.38 3.10 -4.02
CA THR A 523 30.09 3.96 -5.18
C THR A 523 31.36 4.14 -6.00
N LYS A 524 31.30 3.75 -7.27
CA LYS A 524 32.41 3.87 -8.22
C LYS A 524 32.11 4.98 -9.22
N LYS A 525 32.98 5.98 -9.27
CA LYS A 525 32.96 7.06 -10.27
C LYS A 525 33.97 6.76 -11.36
N VAL A 526 33.49 6.69 -12.61
CA VAL A 526 34.33 6.41 -13.78
C VAL A 526 34.24 7.57 -14.75
N VAL A 527 35.40 8.11 -15.15
CA VAL A 527 35.50 9.24 -16.10
C VAL A 527 36.39 8.85 -17.27
N TRP A 528 35.90 9.09 -18.49
CA TRP A 528 36.68 8.90 -19.71
C TRP A 528 36.35 9.96 -20.77
N ASP A 529 37.33 10.18 -21.65
CA ASP A 529 37.18 10.99 -22.87
C ASP A 529 36.82 10.08 -24.05
N GLU A 530 35.77 10.44 -24.78
CA GLU A 530 35.33 9.66 -25.94
C GLU A 530 36.24 9.91 -27.16
N VAL A 531 36.38 8.93 -28.05
CA VAL A 531 37.34 9.01 -29.18
C VAL A 531 36.65 9.29 -30.52
N ASP A 532 35.37 8.97 -30.64
CA ASP A 532 34.63 8.98 -31.91
C ASP A 532 34.13 10.36 -32.36
N SER A 533 34.99 11.13 -33.04
CA SER A 533 34.68 12.47 -33.57
C SER A 533 33.55 12.51 -34.62
N ILE A 534 33.35 11.43 -35.37
CA ILE A 534 32.33 11.31 -36.43
C ILE A 534 30.93 11.19 -35.82
N ARG A 535 30.78 10.35 -34.78
CA ARG A 535 29.51 10.11 -34.09
C ARG A 535 29.04 11.35 -33.34
N TRP A 536 29.98 12.07 -32.74
CA TRP A 536 29.72 13.29 -31.96
C TRP A 536 29.79 14.58 -32.79
N ARG A 537 29.81 14.48 -34.14
CA ARG A 537 29.73 15.61 -35.09
C ARG A 537 30.59 16.81 -34.67
N GLY A 538 31.82 16.55 -34.21
CA GLY A 538 32.67 17.56 -33.59
C GLY A 538 33.71 16.97 -32.63
N ARG A 539 34.22 17.81 -31.72
CA ARG A 539 35.12 17.35 -30.65
C ARG A 539 34.36 16.41 -29.71
N PRO A 540 34.89 15.20 -29.43
CA PRO A 540 34.20 14.22 -28.61
C PRO A 540 34.01 14.71 -27.16
N PRO A 541 32.92 14.30 -26.48
CA PRO A 541 32.61 14.73 -25.13
C PRO A 541 33.38 13.96 -24.07
N ARG A 542 33.46 14.56 -22.88
CA ARG A 542 33.89 13.90 -21.65
C ARG A 542 32.67 13.30 -20.95
N ILE A 543 32.73 12.03 -20.57
CA ILE A 543 31.62 11.31 -19.93
C ILE A 543 32.06 10.86 -18.54
N GLU A 544 31.19 11.08 -17.56
CA GLU A 544 31.34 10.59 -16.19
C GLU A 544 30.12 9.74 -15.83
N ILE A 545 30.35 8.61 -15.18
CA ILE A 545 29.30 7.72 -14.69
C ILE A 545 29.48 7.46 -13.19
N LEU A 546 28.37 7.46 -12.44
CA LEU A 546 28.29 7.01 -11.05
C LEU A 546 27.51 5.69 -10.97
N VAL A 547 28.18 4.63 -10.51
CA VAL A 547 27.63 3.28 -10.36
C VAL A 547 27.73 2.82 -8.92
N ASP A 548 26.67 2.18 -8.44
CA ASP A 548 26.64 1.45 -7.17
C ASP A 548 26.99 -0.03 -7.44
N GLU A 549 28.13 -0.49 -6.90
CA GLU A 549 28.61 -1.87 -7.10
C GLU A 549 27.84 -2.90 -6.28
N GLU A 550 27.30 -2.52 -5.11
CA GLU A 550 26.64 -3.44 -4.19
C GLU A 550 25.23 -3.80 -4.67
N TYR A 551 24.48 -2.79 -5.10
CA TYR A 551 23.10 -2.98 -5.56
C TYR A 551 22.98 -3.08 -7.09
N HIS A 552 24.10 -2.94 -7.83
CA HIS A 552 24.15 -2.96 -9.30
C HIS A 552 23.20 -1.94 -9.94
N HIS A 553 23.28 -0.69 -9.48
CA HIS A 553 22.47 0.41 -9.98
C HIS A 553 23.32 1.48 -10.66
N LEU A 554 22.86 1.97 -11.80
CA LEU A 554 23.39 3.17 -12.44
C LEU A 554 22.70 4.39 -11.83
N LEU A 555 23.44 5.22 -11.10
CA LEU A 555 22.87 6.36 -10.37
C LEU A 555 22.72 7.56 -11.30
N SER A 556 23.83 8.02 -11.89
CA SER A 556 23.81 9.17 -12.80
C SER A 556 24.92 9.12 -13.86
N VAL A 557 24.68 9.85 -14.96
CA VAL A 557 25.60 10.03 -16.08
C VAL A 557 25.74 11.53 -16.34
N TYR A 558 26.98 12.00 -16.43
CA TYR A 558 27.32 13.39 -16.71
C TYR A 558 28.12 13.47 -18.00
N ILE A 559 27.73 14.39 -18.89
CA ILE A 559 28.32 14.57 -20.21
C ILE A 559 28.69 16.04 -20.38
N ALA A 560 29.96 16.32 -20.69
CA ALA A 560 30.46 17.66 -20.99
C ALA A 560 30.84 17.78 -22.48
N VAL A 561 30.19 18.70 -23.19
CA VAL A 561 30.34 18.92 -24.65
C VAL A 561 30.73 20.36 -24.93
N ASN A 562 31.70 20.61 -25.82
CA ASN A 562 32.05 21.97 -26.25
C ASN A 562 31.15 22.44 -27.41
N THR A 563 30.37 23.49 -27.22
CA THR A 563 29.30 23.91 -28.16
C THR A 563 29.80 24.71 -29.37
N ARG A 564 31.01 25.25 -29.36
CA ARG A 564 31.59 25.96 -30.53
C ARG A 564 32.25 25.01 -31.53
N GLN A 565 32.70 23.84 -31.06
CA GLN A 565 33.40 22.83 -31.87
C GLN A 565 32.54 21.62 -32.23
N SER A 566 31.28 21.56 -31.75
CA SER A 566 30.30 20.53 -32.07
C SER A 566 28.99 21.16 -32.51
N ARG A 567 28.28 20.51 -33.45
CA ARG A 567 26.97 20.98 -33.94
C ARG A 567 25.78 20.35 -33.21
N ILE A 568 26.01 19.76 -32.04
CA ILE A 568 24.99 18.98 -31.32
C ILE A 568 24.09 19.93 -30.51
N THR A 569 22.78 19.69 -30.57
CA THR A 569 21.78 20.41 -29.77
C THR A 569 21.36 19.60 -28.53
N VAL A 570 20.95 20.29 -27.45
CA VAL A 570 20.54 19.68 -26.16
C VAL A 570 19.61 18.46 -26.29
N PRO A 571 18.57 18.44 -27.15
CA PRO A 571 17.67 17.28 -27.26
C PRO A 571 18.26 16.08 -28.01
N GLU A 572 19.37 16.22 -28.75
CA GLU A 572 19.97 15.10 -29.51
C GLU A 572 20.96 14.26 -28.69
N VAL A 573 21.48 14.82 -27.59
CA VAL A 573 22.45 14.16 -26.69
C VAL A 573 21.88 12.90 -26.02
N PRO A 574 20.66 12.90 -25.44
CA PRO A 574 20.08 11.71 -24.82
C PRO A 574 19.83 10.58 -25.82
N HIS A 575 19.50 10.89 -27.08
CA HIS A 575 19.25 9.85 -28.10
C HIS A 575 20.55 9.17 -28.58
N LEU A 576 21.64 9.93 -28.67
CA LEU A 576 22.97 9.43 -29.01
C LEU A 576 23.61 8.62 -27.87
N SER A 577 23.30 8.97 -26.60
CA SER A 577 23.72 8.22 -25.41
C SER A 577 22.81 7.03 -25.09
N ALA A 578 21.49 7.12 -25.30
CA ALA A 578 20.53 6.03 -25.08
C ALA A 578 20.73 4.85 -26.03
N ALA A 579 21.21 5.10 -27.26
CA ALA A 579 21.69 4.03 -28.15
C ALA A 579 22.88 3.25 -27.56
N HIS A 580 23.62 3.85 -26.61
CA HIS A 580 24.66 3.20 -25.82
C HIS A 580 24.12 2.55 -24.54
N SER A 581 23.17 3.20 -23.86
CA SER A 581 22.50 2.65 -22.68
C SER A 581 21.67 1.39 -23.01
N ALA A 582 21.08 1.30 -24.21
CA ALA A 582 20.32 0.13 -24.66
C ALA A 582 21.20 -1.13 -24.80
N CYS A 583 22.50 -0.99 -25.11
CA CYS A 583 23.45 -2.11 -25.06
C CYS A 583 23.89 -2.49 -23.65
N MET A 584 23.74 -1.59 -22.66
CA MET A 584 24.10 -1.86 -21.25
C MET A 584 22.93 -2.41 -20.43
N LEU A 585 21.69 -2.26 -20.90
CA LEU A 585 20.48 -2.62 -20.15
C LEU A 585 19.88 -3.98 -20.53
N TYR A 586 20.24 -4.58 -21.69
CA TYR A 586 19.76 -5.90 -22.09
C TYR A 586 20.81 -6.67 -22.91
N PRO A 587 21.08 -7.96 -22.62
CA PRO A 587 21.81 -8.82 -23.53
C PRO A 587 20.86 -9.21 -24.66
N LEU A 588 20.82 -8.44 -25.75
CA LEU A 588 20.09 -8.89 -26.94
C LEU A 588 20.91 -9.95 -27.66
N SER A 589 20.49 -11.19 -27.45
CA SER A 589 20.30 -12.18 -28.50
C SER A 589 19.97 -11.52 -29.85
N TRP A 590 20.99 -11.36 -30.69
CA TRP A 590 20.85 -11.24 -32.13
C TRP A 590 21.72 -12.31 -32.78
N THR A 591 21.26 -13.55 -32.71
CA THR A 591 21.60 -14.56 -33.70
C THR A 591 20.48 -14.58 -34.73
N SER A 592 20.77 -14.02 -35.91
CA SER A 592 20.20 -14.35 -37.22
C SER A 592 18.83 -15.03 -37.25
N THR A 593 17.76 -14.28 -37.52
CA THR A 593 16.85 -14.45 -38.67
C THR A 593 15.81 -13.34 -38.68
#